data_AF-A0AAD5BG63-F1
#
_entry.id   AF-A0AAD5BG63-F1
#
_cell.length_a   1.000
_cell.length_b   1.000
_cell.length_c   1.000
_cell.angle_alpha   90.00
_cell.angle_beta   90.00
_cell.angle_gamma   90.00
#
_symmetry.space_group_name_H-M   'P 1'
#
loop_
_entity.id
_entity.type
_entity.pdbx_description
1 polymer ?
#
loop_
_entity_poly.entity_id
_entity_poly.type
_entity_poly.pdbx_seq_one_letter_code
_entity_poly.pdbx_strand_id
1 'polypeptide(L)'
;MFTRSILQRVTKTPAQQLTSSIIPKRSFQMSSKLMSEMDKIWGHPEEGVYSNLPFKVKNRKFIPFSVWYWGVMGFFFAFPFLSSTWQIYKSGGFAKQAE
;
A
#
# COMPACT_ATOMS: atom_id res chain seq x y z
N MET A 1 31.75 29.66 -52.82
CA MET A 1 31.11 28.48 -52.17
C MET A 1 30.87 28.83 -50.71
N PHE A 2 29.62 29.07 -50.30
CA PHE A 2 29.24 29.33 -48.91
C PHE A 2 28.45 28.15 -48.37
N THR A 3 28.99 27.48 -47.36
CA THR A 3 28.46 26.23 -46.81
C THR A 3 27.31 26.52 -45.83
N ARG A 4 26.17 25.87 -46.06
CA ARG A 4 24.98 25.90 -45.22
C ARG A 4 25.26 25.20 -43.88
N SER A 5 25.59 25.94 -42.82
CA SER A 5 25.62 25.41 -41.45
C SER A 5 24.63 26.10 -40.51
N ILE A 6 23.73 26.92 -41.06
CA ILE A 6 22.66 27.57 -40.32
C ILE A 6 21.48 26.57 -40.21
N LEU A 7 21.19 26.18 -38.96
CA LEU A 7 19.92 25.63 -38.46
C LEU A 7 19.60 24.16 -38.77
N GLN A 8 20.07 23.28 -37.89
CA GLN A 8 19.23 22.17 -37.44
C GLN A 8 18.83 22.42 -35.97
N ARG A 9 17.96 23.42 -35.77
CA ARG A 9 17.14 23.45 -34.57
C ARG A 9 16.17 22.28 -34.73
N VAL A 10 16.44 21.15 -34.09
CA VAL A 10 15.52 20.01 -34.04
C VAL A 10 14.27 20.47 -33.31
N THR A 11 13.32 21.04 -34.05
CA THR A 11 11.99 21.35 -33.55
C THR A 11 11.27 20.03 -33.41
N LYS A 12 11.23 19.48 -32.19
CA LYS A 12 10.29 18.41 -31.87
C LYS A 12 8.92 18.89 -32.31
N THR A 13 8.21 18.07 -33.07
CA THR A 13 6.88 18.43 -33.54
C THR A 13 5.96 18.68 -32.33
N PRO A 14 4.96 19.56 -32.42
CA PRO A 14 4.07 19.86 -31.29
C PRO A 14 3.42 18.58 -30.74
N ALA A 15 3.11 17.61 -31.60
CA ALA A 15 2.62 16.29 -31.22
C ALA A 15 3.60 15.47 -30.33
N GLN A 16 4.91 15.59 -30.56
CA GLN A 16 5.95 14.93 -29.74
C GLN A 16 6.16 15.64 -28.40
N GLN A 17 5.85 16.94 -28.30
CA GLN A 17 5.88 17.67 -27.04
C GLN A 17 4.70 17.28 -26.14
N LEU A 18 3.51 17.09 -26.73
CA LEU A 18 2.29 16.70 -26.02
C LEU A 18 2.33 15.27 -25.44
N THR A 19 3.12 14.37 -26.02
CA THR A 19 3.29 12.99 -25.53
C THR A 19 4.35 12.86 -24.43
N SER A 20 5.23 13.85 -24.27
CA SER A 20 6.27 13.83 -23.23
C SER A 20 5.74 14.11 -21.80
N SER A 21 4.52 14.67 -21.69
CA SER A 21 3.84 14.91 -20.42
C SER A 21 2.94 13.76 -19.97
N ILE A 22 2.60 12.82 -20.87
CA ILE A 22 1.70 11.67 -20.62
C ILE A 22 2.51 10.38 -20.40
N ILE A 23 3.70 10.51 -19.82
CA ILE A 23 4.39 9.36 -19.22
C ILE A 23 4.40 9.66 -17.72
N PRO A 24 3.46 9.13 -16.93
CA PRO A 24 3.60 9.13 -15.49
C PRO A 24 4.80 8.25 -15.15
N LYS A 25 5.99 8.84 -15.12
CA LYS A 25 7.18 8.23 -14.51
C LYS A 25 6.94 8.23 -13.00
N ARG A 26 6.12 7.27 -12.54
CA ARG A 26 5.96 6.80 -11.16
C ARG A 26 6.09 7.91 -10.11
N SER A 27 4.97 8.55 -9.78
CA SER A 27 4.84 9.56 -8.72
C SER A 27 5.06 8.96 -7.32
N PHE A 28 6.30 8.60 -7.01
CA PHE A 28 6.73 8.38 -5.61
C PHE A 28 7.34 9.65 -5.01
N GLN A 29 7.50 10.72 -5.80
CA GLN A 29 7.84 12.04 -5.32
C GLN A 29 6.54 12.79 -5.00
N MET A 30 5.99 12.55 -3.81
CA MET A 30 5.02 13.49 -3.24
C MET A 30 5.74 14.82 -3.06
N SER A 31 5.33 15.84 -3.79
CA SER A 31 5.90 17.19 -3.71
C SER A 31 5.69 17.75 -2.31
N SER A 32 6.72 18.35 -1.71
CA SER A 32 6.61 19.02 -0.41
C SER A 32 5.55 20.12 -0.40
N LYS A 33 5.25 20.73 -1.56
CA LYS A 33 4.13 21.67 -1.71
C LYS A 33 2.77 20.99 -1.58
N LEU A 34 2.62 19.77 -2.11
CA LEU A 34 1.40 18.99 -2.00
C LEU A 34 1.20 18.56 -0.54
N MET A 35 2.26 18.14 0.16
CA MET A 35 2.21 17.92 1.62
C MET A 35 1.79 19.18 2.38
N SER A 36 2.39 20.33 2.08
CA SER A 36 2.04 21.61 2.73
C SER A 36 0.60 22.06 2.47
N GLU A 37 0.05 21.75 1.30
CA GLU A 37 -1.36 22.01 0.98
C GLU A 37 -2.30 21.04 1.68
N MET A 38 -1.91 19.76 1.82
CA MET A 38 -2.62 18.78 2.63
C MET A 38 -2.61 19.15 4.12
N ASP A 39 -1.51 19.67 4.64
CA ASP A 39 -1.40 20.13 6.04
C ASP A 39 -2.41 21.24 6.37
N LYS A 40 -2.74 22.09 5.39
CA LYS A 40 -3.74 23.14 5.56
C LYS A 40 -5.16 22.59 5.68
N ILE A 41 -5.45 21.46 5.04
CA ILE A 41 -6.79 20.85 5.00
C ILE A 41 -6.96 19.81 6.12
N TRP A 42 -5.92 19.02 6.38
CA TRP A 42 -5.98 17.83 7.26
C TRP A 42 -5.11 17.95 8.52
N GLY A 43 -4.34 19.03 8.65
CA GLY A 43 -3.35 19.18 9.72
C GLY A 43 -2.03 18.48 9.41
N HIS A 44 -1.02 18.76 10.23
CA HIS A 44 0.27 18.07 10.13
C HIS A 44 0.12 16.62 10.62
N PRO A 45 0.74 15.64 9.94
CA PRO A 45 0.75 14.26 10.42
C PRO A 45 1.37 14.19 11.80
N GLU A 46 0.86 13.30 12.66
CA GLU A 46 1.43 13.11 13.99
C GLU A 46 2.91 12.70 13.87
N GLU A 47 3.77 13.38 14.61
CA GLU A 47 5.19 13.05 14.68
C GLU A 47 5.45 12.20 15.93
N GLY A 48 6.08 11.03 15.76
CA GLY A 48 6.41 10.16 16.89
C GLY A 48 6.87 8.75 16.50
N VAL A 49 7.37 8.00 17.48
CA VAL A 49 7.96 6.67 17.29
C VAL A 49 6.99 5.66 16.65
N TYR A 50 5.69 5.81 16.90
CA TYR A 50 4.65 4.90 16.40
C TYR A 50 3.61 5.60 15.52
N SER A 51 3.84 6.84 15.11
CA SER A 51 2.86 7.60 14.31
C SER A 51 2.81 7.19 12.85
N ASN A 52 3.84 6.48 12.37
CA ASN A 52 3.91 5.91 11.02
C ASN A 52 3.15 4.57 10.88
N LEU A 53 2.65 4.01 11.99
CA LEU A 53 1.99 2.71 11.98
C LEU A 53 0.47 2.88 11.78
N PRO A 54 -0.16 2.07 10.90
CA PRO A 54 -1.61 2.10 10.70
C PRO A 54 -2.39 1.46 11.85
N PHE A 55 -1.76 1.20 13.00
CA PHE A 55 -2.39 0.61 14.18
C PHE A 55 -1.80 1.19 15.47
N LYS A 56 -2.66 1.33 16.47
CA LYS A 56 -2.27 1.85 17.78
C LYS A 56 -1.48 0.82 18.59
N VAL A 57 -0.26 1.15 19.02
CA VAL A 57 0.57 0.29 19.88
C VAL A 57 0.39 0.64 21.37
N LYS A 58 0.41 1.93 21.71
CA LYS A 58 0.33 2.43 23.11
C LYS A 58 -1.08 2.94 23.46
N ASN A 59 -1.41 3.04 24.74
CA ASN A 59 -2.66 3.65 25.24
C ASN A 59 -3.95 3.03 24.65
N ARG A 60 -4.00 1.70 24.56
CA ARG A 60 -5.22 0.96 24.24
C ARG A 60 -6.07 0.78 25.50
N LYS A 61 -7.36 1.10 25.42
CA LYS A 61 -8.28 1.11 26.59
C LYS A 61 -8.72 -0.29 27.04
N PHE A 62 -8.95 -1.21 26.10
CA PHE A 62 -9.59 -2.49 26.39
C PHE A 62 -8.68 -3.70 26.18
N ILE A 63 -7.95 -3.74 25.06
CA ILE A 63 -7.18 -4.93 24.67
C ILE A 63 -5.69 -4.56 24.64
N PRO A 64 -4.84 -5.22 25.45
CA PRO A 64 -3.39 -5.07 25.36
C PRO A 64 -2.88 -5.38 23.95
N PHE A 65 -1.87 -4.65 23.50
CA PHE A 65 -1.34 -4.80 22.14
C PHE A 65 -0.87 -6.24 21.85
N SER A 66 -0.22 -6.89 22.81
CA SER A 66 0.26 -8.27 22.69
C SER A 66 -0.88 -9.26 22.38
N VAL A 67 -2.00 -9.15 23.10
CA VAL A 67 -3.18 -10.00 22.89
C VAL A 67 -3.76 -9.78 21.50
N TRP A 68 -3.87 -8.52 21.06
CA TRP A 68 -4.36 -8.23 19.71
C TRP A 68 -3.43 -8.77 18.62
N TYR A 69 -2.12 -8.52 18.74
CA TYR A 69 -1.12 -8.92 17.75
C TYR A 69 -1.05 -10.44 17.62
N TRP A 70 -0.89 -11.15 18.74
CA TRP A 70 -0.83 -12.61 18.74
C TRP A 70 -2.17 -13.26 18.44
N GLY A 71 -3.29 -12.62 18.79
CA GLY A 71 -4.63 -13.08 18.41
C GLY A 71 -4.85 -13.04 16.90
N VAL A 72 -4.49 -11.95 16.24
CA VAL A 72 -4.59 -11.83 14.78
C VAL A 72 -3.66 -12.83 14.09
N MET A 73 -2.38 -12.87 14.49
CA MET A 73 -1.42 -13.82 13.92
C MET A 73 -1.82 -15.28 14.15
N GLY A 74 -2.29 -15.60 15.36
CA GLY A 74 -2.76 -16.93 15.73
C GLY A 74 -4.02 -17.34 14.97
N PHE A 75 -4.96 -16.41 14.74
CA PHE A 75 -6.15 -16.68 13.94
C PHE A 75 -5.81 -17.04 12.50
N PHE A 76 -4.95 -16.25 11.85
CA PHE A 76 -4.53 -16.53 10.47
C PHE A 76 -3.66 -17.78 10.38
N PHE A 77 -2.86 -18.08 11.40
CA PHE A 77 -2.16 -19.36 11.51
C PHE A 77 -3.14 -20.54 11.62
N ALA A 78 -4.22 -20.40 12.41
CA ALA A 78 -5.22 -21.44 12.60
C ALA A 78 -6.18 -21.60 11.40
N PHE A 79 -6.30 -20.59 10.54
CA PHE A 79 -7.20 -20.56 9.39
C PHE A 79 -7.16 -21.80 8.47
N PRO A 80 -5.98 -22.29 7.99
CA PRO A 80 -5.94 -23.51 7.19
C PRO A 80 -6.46 -24.74 7.96
N PHE A 81 -6.17 -24.89 9.24
CA PHE A 81 -6.65 -26.02 10.04
C PHE A 81 -8.15 -25.98 10.25
N LEU A 82 -8.71 -24.81 10.55
CA LEU A 82 -10.15 -24.61 10.69
C LEU A 82 -10.87 -24.92 9.37
N SER A 83 -10.33 -24.43 8.26
CA SER A 83 -10.95 -24.67 6.94
C SER A 83 -10.87 -26.13 6.52
N SER A 84 -9.74 -26.83 6.73
CA SER A 84 -9.63 -28.27 6.50
C SER A 84 -10.54 -29.08 7.42
N THR A 85 -10.62 -28.74 8.70
CA THR A 85 -11.53 -29.40 9.67
C THR A 85 -12.98 -29.25 9.23
N TRP A 86 -13.38 -28.06 8.78
CA TRP A 86 -14.72 -27.83 8.24
C TRP A 86 -15.00 -28.67 7.00
N GLN A 87 -14.04 -28.82 6.10
CA GLN A 87 -14.20 -29.67 4.92
C GLN A 87 -14.27 -31.16 5.27
N ILE A 88 -13.46 -31.63 6.23
CA ILE A 88 -13.50 -33.02 6.74
C ILE A 88 -14.85 -33.31 7.40
N TYR A 89 -15.39 -32.36 8.15
CA TYR A 89 -16.72 -32.47 8.74
C TYR A 89 -17.79 -32.65 7.67
N LYS A 90 -17.79 -31.78 6.65
CA LYS A 90 -18.75 -31.88 5.53
C LYS A 90 -18.60 -33.14 4.70
N SER A 91 -17.39 -33.69 4.57
CA SER A 91 -17.17 -34.94 3.83
C SER A 91 -17.56 -36.19 4.63
N GLY A 92 -18.06 -36.03 5.86
CA GLY A 92 -18.44 -37.15 6.72
C GLY A 92 -17.24 -37.86 7.36
N GLY A 93 -16.04 -37.28 7.29
CA GLY A 93 -14.82 -37.87 7.84
C GLY A 93 -14.88 -38.11 9.35
N PHE A 94 -15.67 -37.33 10.10
CA PHE A 94 -15.86 -37.50 11.54
C PHE A 94 -16.99 -38.49 11.90
N ALA A 95 -17.78 -38.98 10.94
CA ALA A 95 -18.90 -39.91 11.21
C ALA A 95 -18.47 -41.38 11.27
N LYS A 96 -17.22 -41.70 10.90
CA LYS A 96 -16.70 -43.08 10.79
C LYS A 96 -16.13 -43.69 12.09
N GLN A 97 -16.33 -43.07 13.24
CA GLN A 97 -15.72 -43.49 14.51
C GLN A 97 -16.73 -44.13 15.47
N ALA A 98 -17.61 -44.98 14.93
CA ALA A 98 -18.53 -45.83 15.67
C ALA A 98 -18.37 -47.28 15.18
N GLU A 99 -17.27 -47.91 15.60
CA GLU A 99 -17.15 -49.37 15.77
C GLU A 99 -16.90 -49.63 17.26
#